data_AF-E1T7F5-F1
#
_entry.id   AF-E1T7F5-F1
#
_cell.length_a   1.000
_cell.length_b   1.000
_cell.length_c   1.000
_cell.angle_alpha   90.00
_cell.angle_beta   90.00
_cell.angle_gamma   90.00
#
_symmetry.space_group_name_H-M   'P 1'
#
loop_
_entity.id
_entity.type
_entity.pdbx_description
1 polymer ?
#
loop_
_entity_poly.entity_id
_entity_poly.type
_entity_poly.pdbx_seq_one_letter_code
_entity_poly.pdbx_strand_id
1 'polypeptide(L)'
;MNDHVTEYDPFDFADPAYAQRFCQLFDAYIELRVKGVPRDMAVMEAFELIRLRVSLHNVDQLGRAADANPYVKARFEKELAAKAVKSDLWTQNKAVHNLLKLIEDPRVKDTTRLNAINALNAMCGYLELDDGMKRKIGHTLADFYAMRPHQQAHYLFGRKSEKSENLLNV
;
A
#
# COMPACT_ATOMS: atom_id res chain seq x y z
N MET A 1 -32.15 13.93 -28.61
CA MET A 1 -32.18 13.90 -27.14
C MET A 1 -31.03 14.75 -26.67
N ASN A 2 -31.30 15.93 -26.12
CA ASN A 2 -30.27 16.73 -25.48
C ASN A 2 -30.02 16.10 -24.11
N ASP A 3 -28.98 15.28 -24.01
CA ASP A 3 -28.45 14.86 -22.71
C ASP A 3 -27.85 16.09 -22.04
N HIS A 4 -28.68 16.81 -21.28
CA HIS A 4 -28.21 17.87 -20.41
C HIS A 4 -27.36 17.24 -19.32
N VAL A 5 -26.05 17.17 -19.57
CA VAL A 5 -25.07 16.79 -18.55
C VAL A 5 -25.12 17.85 -17.47
N THR A 6 -25.46 17.44 -16.26
CA THR A 6 -25.46 18.35 -15.10
C THR A 6 -24.01 18.72 -14.79
N GLU A 7 -23.76 19.97 -14.45
CA GLU A 7 -22.43 20.47 -14.12
C GLU A 7 -22.47 21.17 -12.76
N TYR A 8 -21.44 20.94 -11.95
CA TYR A 8 -21.22 21.69 -10.71
C TYR A 8 -20.25 22.84 -10.96
N ASP A 9 -20.51 23.96 -10.29
CA ASP A 9 -19.64 25.12 -10.30
C ASP A 9 -18.58 25.02 -9.19
N PRO A 10 -17.28 25.14 -9.50
CA PRO A 10 -16.23 25.27 -8.49
C PRO A 10 -16.46 26.40 -7.47
N PHE A 11 -17.15 27.49 -7.82
CA PHE A 11 -17.43 28.57 -6.86
C PHE A 11 -18.33 28.10 -5.71
N ASP A 12 -19.33 27.26 -5.99
CA ASP A 12 -20.17 26.65 -4.95
C ASP A 12 -19.32 25.79 -3.99
N PHE A 13 -18.33 25.08 -4.53
CA PHE A 13 -17.46 24.23 -3.72
C PHE A 13 -16.50 25.01 -2.83
N ALA A 14 -16.20 26.26 -3.17
CA ALA A 14 -15.39 27.16 -2.35
C ALA A 14 -16.22 27.92 -1.29
N ASP A 15 -17.55 27.94 -1.41
CA ASP A 15 -18.43 28.66 -0.50
C ASP A 15 -18.67 27.87 0.81
N PRO A 16 -18.33 28.43 1.99
CA PRO A 16 -18.61 27.79 3.26
C PRO A 16 -20.11 27.61 3.55
N ALA A 17 -20.99 28.47 3.04
CA ALA A 17 -22.43 28.33 3.26
C ALA A 17 -23.00 27.13 2.48
N TYR A 18 -22.56 26.96 1.24
CA TYR A 18 -22.84 25.76 0.45
C TYR A 18 -22.35 24.49 1.16
N ALA A 19 -21.11 24.50 1.67
CA ALA A 19 -20.57 23.36 2.41
C ALA A 19 -21.35 23.03 3.69
N GLN A 20 -21.86 24.03 4.40
CA GLN A 20 -22.70 23.80 5.58
C GLN A 20 -24.05 23.16 5.21
N ARG A 21 -24.65 23.58 4.10
CA ARG A 21 -25.91 23.00 3.60
C ARG A 21 -25.75 21.55 3.16
N PHE A 22 -24.60 21.23 2.54
CA PHE A 22 -24.27 19.90 2.04
C PHE A 22 -23.20 19.21 2.90
N CYS A 23 -23.26 19.42 4.22
CA CYS A 23 -22.21 19.01 5.15
C CYS A 23 -21.87 17.53 5.07
N GLN A 24 -22.84 16.65 4.84
CA GLN A 24 -22.62 15.21 4.72
C GLN A 24 -21.69 14.85 3.55
N LEU A 25 -21.83 15.53 2.40
CA LEU A 25 -20.98 15.28 1.22
C LEU A 25 -19.56 15.80 1.45
N PHE A 26 -19.44 16.98 2.06
CA PHE A 26 -18.14 17.55 2.40
C PHE A 26 -17.43 16.77 3.52
N ASP A 27 -18.16 16.24 4.50
CA ASP A 27 -17.60 15.38 5.54
C ASP A 27 -17.13 14.03 4.94
N ALA A 28 -17.87 13.44 4.00
CA ALA A 28 -17.42 12.27 3.24
C ALA A 28 -16.16 12.56 2.39
N TYR A 29 -16.12 13.72 1.73
CA TYR A 29 -14.94 14.19 1.01
C TYR A 29 -13.72 14.31 1.95
N ILE A 30 -13.88 14.95 3.11
CA ILE A 30 -12.83 15.07 4.12
C ILE A 30 -12.35 13.68 4.56
N GLU A 31 -13.26 12.74 4.80
CA GLU A 31 -12.90 11.39 5.23
C GLU A 31 -12.02 10.67 4.19
N LEU A 32 -12.39 10.76 2.90
CA LEU A 32 -11.61 10.19 1.80
C LEU A 32 -10.24 10.87 1.69
N ARG A 33 -10.19 12.19 1.83
CA ARG A 33 -8.92 12.94 1.84
C ARG A 33 -8.01 12.55 2.99
N VAL A 34 -8.56 12.39 4.19
CA VAL A 34 -7.82 11.92 5.37
C VAL A 34 -7.28 10.50 5.14
N LYS A 35 -8.03 9.63 4.44
CA LYS A 35 -7.57 8.29 4.04
C LYS A 35 -6.47 8.27 2.97
N GLY A 36 -6.12 9.44 2.42
CA GLY A 36 -5.11 9.62 1.38
C GLY A 36 -5.63 9.44 -0.04
N VAL A 37 -6.95 9.46 -0.26
CA VAL A 37 -7.53 9.38 -1.60
C VAL A 37 -7.18 10.66 -2.37
N PRO A 38 -6.76 10.56 -3.65
CA PRO A 38 -6.52 11.72 -4.51
C PRO A 38 -7.74 12.65 -4.57
N ARG A 39 -7.47 13.94 -4.70
CA ARG A 39 -8.48 15.01 -4.64
C ARG A 39 -9.65 14.80 -5.59
N ASP A 40 -9.34 14.57 -6.86
CA ASP A 40 -10.29 14.34 -7.94
C ASP A 40 -11.16 13.10 -7.66
N MET A 41 -10.52 11.99 -7.26
CA MET A 41 -11.21 10.76 -6.89
C MET A 41 -12.12 10.97 -5.67
N ALA A 42 -11.65 11.69 -4.65
CA ALA A 42 -12.42 11.98 -3.46
C ALA A 42 -13.66 12.82 -3.77
N VAL A 43 -13.57 13.81 -4.68
CA VAL A 43 -14.74 14.57 -5.13
C VAL A 43 -15.71 13.67 -5.91
N MET A 44 -15.21 12.88 -6.87
CA MET A 44 -16.06 11.99 -7.66
C MET A 44 -16.85 11.01 -6.79
N GLU A 45 -16.19 10.43 -5.79
CA GLU A 45 -16.81 9.47 -4.88
C GLU A 45 -17.75 10.15 -3.89
N ALA A 46 -17.32 11.20 -3.19
CA ALA A 46 -18.13 11.84 -2.15
C ALA A 46 -19.40 12.50 -2.70
N PHE A 47 -19.33 13.08 -3.91
CA PHE A 47 -20.46 13.74 -4.56
C PHE A 47 -21.15 12.84 -5.60
N GLU A 48 -20.71 11.57 -5.70
CA GLU A 48 -21.28 10.53 -6.56
C GLU A 48 -21.46 10.96 -8.02
N LEU A 49 -20.50 11.72 -8.56
CA LEU A 49 -20.59 12.41 -9.86
C LEU A 49 -20.94 11.44 -11.00
N ILE A 50 -20.36 10.24 -10.99
CA ILE A 50 -20.64 9.19 -11.99
C ILE A 50 -22.08 8.69 -11.90
N ARG A 51 -22.56 8.38 -10.69
CA ARG A 51 -23.92 7.86 -10.46
C ARG A 51 -24.97 8.88 -10.88
N LEU A 52 -24.69 10.15 -10.62
CA LEU A 52 -25.57 11.28 -10.93
C LEU A 52 -25.41 11.81 -12.36
N ARG A 53 -24.54 11.20 -13.18
CA ARG A 53 -24.25 11.62 -14.56
C ARG A 53 -23.83 13.09 -14.65
N VAL A 54 -23.06 13.55 -13.67
CA VAL A 54 -22.47 14.88 -13.65
C VAL A 54 -21.21 14.87 -14.52
N SER A 55 -20.96 15.99 -15.20
CA SER A 55 -19.76 16.17 -16.01
C SER A 55 -18.48 16.03 -15.18
N LEU A 56 -17.50 15.27 -15.68
CA LEU A 56 -16.22 15.04 -14.98
C LEU A 56 -15.09 15.97 -15.47
N HIS A 57 -15.35 16.81 -16.47
CA HIS A 57 -14.32 17.62 -17.13
C HIS A 57 -13.63 18.63 -16.20
N ASN A 58 -14.33 19.13 -15.17
CA ASN A 58 -13.83 20.12 -14.22
C ASN A 58 -13.54 19.54 -12.83
N VAL A 59 -13.44 18.21 -12.69
CA VAL A 59 -13.28 17.54 -11.39
C VAL A 59 -12.06 18.01 -10.58
N ASP A 60 -10.92 18.28 -11.24
CA ASP A 60 -9.73 18.83 -10.56
C ASP A 60 -10.02 20.22 -9.97
N GLN A 61 -10.78 21.06 -10.68
CA GLN A 61 -11.16 22.39 -10.23
C GLN A 61 -12.11 22.30 -9.03
N LEU A 62 -13.12 21.42 -9.09
CA LEU A 62 -14.04 21.16 -7.97
C LEU A 62 -13.28 20.75 -6.70
N GLY A 63 -12.30 19.85 -6.83
CA GLY A 63 -11.51 19.42 -5.68
C GLY A 63 -10.56 20.50 -5.15
N ARG A 64 -10.05 21.38 -6.00
CA ARG A 64 -9.23 22.53 -5.56
C ARG A 64 -10.08 23.53 -4.80
N ALA A 65 -11.29 23.79 -5.30
CA ALA A 65 -12.26 24.63 -4.63
C ALA A 65 -12.67 24.05 -3.27
N ALA A 66 -12.96 22.75 -3.20
CA ALA A 66 -13.25 22.06 -1.94
C ALA A 66 -12.08 22.19 -0.93
N ASP A 67 -10.84 22.02 -1.38
CA ASP A 67 -9.66 22.20 -0.51
C ASP A 67 -9.48 23.66 -0.06
N ALA A 68 -9.91 24.63 -0.87
CA ALA A 68 -9.85 26.04 -0.53
C ALA A 68 -10.95 26.44 0.49
N ASN A 69 -12.04 25.68 0.56
CA ASN A 69 -13.21 25.96 1.38
C ASN A 69 -12.86 26.03 2.89
N PRO A 70 -13.21 27.12 3.59
CA PRO A 70 -12.95 27.25 5.02
C PRO A 70 -13.56 26.14 5.89
N TYR A 71 -14.74 25.63 5.53
CA TYR A 71 -15.39 24.52 6.23
C TYR A 71 -14.51 23.25 6.19
N VAL A 72 -13.98 22.95 5.00
CA VAL A 72 -13.14 21.76 4.78
C VAL A 72 -11.82 21.90 5.50
N LYS A 73 -11.13 23.05 5.35
CA LYS A 73 -9.83 23.29 5.99
C LYS A 73 -9.90 23.11 7.51
N ALA A 74 -10.86 23.75 8.16
CA ALA A 74 -10.99 23.73 9.62
C ALA A 74 -11.24 22.31 10.16
N ARG A 75 -11.97 21.48 9.41
CA ARG A 75 -12.31 20.12 9.81
C ARG A 75 -11.24 19.11 9.41
N PHE A 76 -10.61 19.27 8.27
CA PHE A 76 -9.63 18.33 7.75
C PHE A 76 -8.47 18.10 8.72
N GLU A 77 -7.88 19.17 9.26
CA GLU A 77 -6.77 19.05 10.22
C GLU A 77 -7.21 18.35 11.51
N LYS A 78 -8.41 18.69 12.00
CA LYS A 78 -8.99 18.07 13.19
C LYS A 78 -9.23 16.57 12.99
N GLU A 79 -9.86 16.20 11.88
CA GLU A 79 -10.15 14.80 11.54
C GLU A 79 -8.85 14.02 11.31
N LEU A 80 -7.86 14.61 10.65
CA LEU A 80 -6.56 13.97 10.45
C LEU A 80 -5.85 13.71 11.78
N ALA A 81 -5.86 14.68 12.70
CA ALA A 81 -5.26 14.54 14.02
C ALA A 81 -5.98 13.52 14.91
N ALA A 82 -7.29 13.33 14.71
CA ALA A 82 -8.08 12.37 15.48
C ALA A 82 -7.82 10.91 15.09
N LYS A 83 -7.30 10.64 13.88
CA LYS A 83 -7.10 9.26 13.39
C LYS A 83 -5.76 8.69 13.83
N ALA A 84 -5.81 7.47 14.36
CA ALA A 84 -4.61 6.72 14.70
C ALA A 84 -3.99 6.12 13.43
N VAL A 85 -2.69 6.38 13.22
CA VAL A 85 -1.99 5.98 11.99
C VAL A 85 -2.08 4.47 11.74
N LYS A 86 -1.89 3.64 12.77
CA LYS A 86 -1.80 2.18 12.63
C LYS A 86 -3.15 1.47 12.51
N SER A 87 -4.22 2.03 13.07
CA SER A 87 -5.55 1.40 13.05
C SER A 87 -6.50 2.00 12.01
N ASP A 88 -6.34 3.29 11.69
CA ASP A 88 -7.36 4.01 10.92
C ASP A 88 -6.83 4.46 9.55
N LEU A 89 -5.57 4.87 9.47
CA LEU A 89 -4.98 5.39 8.22
C LEU A 89 -4.25 4.32 7.41
N TRP A 90 -3.47 3.47 8.09
CA TRP A 90 -2.55 2.51 7.47
C TRP A 90 -2.49 1.18 8.24
N THR A 91 -3.56 0.39 8.11
CA THR A 91 -3.62 -0.96 8.69
C THR A 91 -2.78 -1.96 7.92
N GLN A 92 -2.39 -3.05 8.58
CA GLN A 92 -1.70 -4.17 7.94
C GLN A 92 -2.50 -4.72 6.74
N ASN A 93 -3.82 -4.86 6.88
CA ASN A 93 -4.69 -5.32 5.80
C ASN A 93 -4.69 -4.35 4.62
N LYS A 94 -4.73 -3.03 4.86
CA LYS A 94 -4.65 -2.01 3.79
C LYS A 94 -3.31 -2.06 3.07
N ALA A 95 -2.21 -2.23 3.81
CA ALA A 95 -0.87 -2.38 3.24
C ALA A 95 -0.78 -3.64 2.36
N VAL A 96 -1.23 -4.80 2.86
CA VAL A 96 -1.28 -6.06 2.09
C VAL A 96 -2.12 -5.89 0.81
N HIS A 97 -3.33 -5.33 0.93
CA HIS A 97 -4.22 -5.14 -0.21
C HIS A 97 -3.61 -4.24 -1.30
N ASN A 98 -2.95 -3.16 -0.90
CA ASN A 98 -2.29 -2.27 -1.85
C ASN A 98 -1.08 -2.94 -2.53
N LEU A 99 -0.32 -3.76 -1.81
CA LEU A 99 0.76 -4.54 -2.41
C LEU A 99 0.21 -5.56 -3.41
N LEU A 100 -0.87 -6.28 -3.07
CA LEU A 100 -1.53 -7.21 -3.99
C LEU A 100 -2.01 -6.51 -5.26
N LYS A 101 -2.61 -5.31 -5.16
CA LYS A 101 -3.00 -4.51 -6.33
C LYS A 101 -1.82 -4.22 -7.26
N LEU A 102 -0.65 -3.87 -6.71
CA LEU A 102 0.55 -3.63 -7.51
C LEU A 102 1.11 -4.91 -8.15
N ILE A 103 0.92 -6.06 -7.49
CA ILE A 103 1.34 -7.36 -7.99
C ILE A 103 0.50 -7.80 -9.18
N GLU A 104 -0.81 -7.67 -9.04
CA GLU A 104 -1.80 -8.11 -10.04
C GLU A 104 -1.97 -7.13 -11.21
N ASP A 105 -1.52 -5.87 -11.10
CA ASP A 105 -1.64 -4.90 -12.19
C ASP A 105 -0.60 -5.17 -13.31
N PRO A 106 -1.04 -5.57 -14.52
CA PRO A 106 -0.14 -5.86 -15.64
C PRO A 106 0.63 -4.62 -16.15
N ARG A 107 0.18 -3.40 -15.81
CA ARG A 107 0.75 -2.14 -16.28
C ARG A 107 1.92 -1.66 -15.42
N VAL A 108 2.07 -2.19 -14.21
CA VAL A 108 3.15 -1.84 -13.29
C VAL A 108 4.46 -2.44 -13.79
N LYS A 109 5.55 -1.65 -13.73
CA LYS A 109 6.89 -2.11 -14.12
C LYS A 109 7.33 -3.32 -13.27
N ASP A 110 7.99 -4.29 -13.91
CA ASP A 110 8.43 -5.53 -13.25
C ASP A 110 9.28 -5.29 -11.99
N THR A 111 10.11 -4.25 -11.98
CA THR A 111 10.91 -3.89 -10.80
C THR A 111 10.04 -3.47 -9.60
N THR A 112 9.01 -2.65 -9.85
CA THR A 112 8.03 -2.26 -8.83
C THR A 112 7.23 -3.47 -8.36
N ARG A 113 6.85 -4.36 -9.29
CA ARG A 113 6.15 -5.61 -8.97
C ARG A 113 6.98 -6.50 -8.05
N LEU A 114 8.23 -6.75 -8.40
CA LEU A 114 9.17 -7.53 -7.58
C LEU A 114 9.37 -6.91 -6.20
N ASN A 115 9.47 -5.59 -6.12
CA ASN A 115 9.58 -4.91 -4.82
C ASN A 115 8.32 -5.09 -3.97
N ALA A 116 7.13 -5.02 -4.57
CA ALA A 116 5.88 -5.27 -3.88
C ALA A 116 5.78 -6.71 -3.35
N ILE A 117 6.18 -7.71 -4.15
CA ILE A 117 6.26 -9.12 -3.74
C ILE A 117 7.20 -9.28 -2.54
N ASN A 118 8.39 -8.68 -2.60
CA ASN A 118 9.37 -8.79 -1.51
C ASN A 118 8.86 -8.15 -0.21
N ALA A 119 8.22 -6.98 -0.30
CA ALA A 119 7.60 -6.32 0.84
C ALA A 119 6.46 -7.17 1.44
N LEU A 120 5.64 -7.79 0.58
CA LEU A 120 4.56 -8.66 1.02
C LEU A 120 5.10 -9.93 1.71
N ASN A 121 6.14 -10.54 1.14
CA ASN A 121 6.80 -11.71 1.73
C ASN A 121 7.40 -11.40 3.11
N ALA A 122 8.00 -10.22 3.28
CA ALA A 122 8.48 -9.76 4.59
C ALA A 122 7.33 -9.57 5.58
N MET A 123 6.22 -8.96 5.15
CA MET A 123 5.03 -8.77 6.00
C MET A 123 4.36 -10.09 6.41
N CYS A 124 4.40 -11.12 5.56
CA CYS A 124 3.88 -12.45 5.86
C CYS A 124 4.88 -13.32 6.64
N GLY A 125 6.09 -12.81 6.95
CA GLY A 125 7.11 -13.56 7.68
C GLY A 125 7.84 -14.62 6.85
N TYR A 126 7.69 -14.62 5.52
CA TYR A 126 8.44 -15.50 4.62
C TYR A 126 9.89 -15.03 4.41
N LEU A 127 10.22 -13.81 4.82
CA LEU A 127 11.51 -13.19 4.56
C LEU A 127 11.91 -12.30 5.74
N GLU A 128 13.07 -12.60 6.34
CA GLU A 128 13.64 -11.77 7.41
C GLU A 128 14.54 -10.69 6.80
N LEU A 129 14.25 -9.43 7.14
CA LEU A 129 15.05 -8.28 6.76
C LEU A 129 16.04 -7.99 7.91
N ASP A 130 17.31 -8.27 7.70
CA ASP A 130 18.39 -7.88 8.63
C ASP A 130 18.73 -6.39 8.43
N ASP A 131 19.19 -5.70 9.48
CA ASP A 131 19.41 -4.24 9.55
C ASP A 131 20.37 -3.68 8.48
N GLY A 132 21.07 -4.57 7.75
CA GLY A 132 21.98 -4.26 6.66
C GLY A 132 21.44 -4.45 5.23
N MET A 133 20.13 -4.45 5.00
CA MET A 133 19.51 -4.69 3.66
C MET A 133 19.89 -6.05 3.02
N LYS A 134 20.45 -7.00 3.77
CA LYS A 134 20.72 -8.36 3.27
C LYS A 134 19.57 -9.28 3.63
N ARG A 135 18.82 -9.68 2.61
CA ARG A 135 17.71 -10.63 2.69
C ARG A 135 18.23 -12.00 3.14
N LYS A 136 17.78 -12.49 4.29
CA LYS A 136 17.82 -13.93 4.59
C LYS A 136 16.48 -14.52 4.22
N ILE A 137 16.48 -15.40 3.22
CA ILE A 137 15.30 -16.19 2.88
C ILE A 137 15.13 -17.20 4.02
N GLY A 138 14.19 -16.93 4.92
CA GLY A 138 13.80 -17.85 5.98
C GLY A 138 13.10 -19.05 5.36
N HIS A 139 13.85 -20.15 5.23
CA HIS A 139 13.42 -21.54 5.07
C HIS A 139 12.10 -21.80 4.32
N THR A 140 12.25 -22.31 3.10
CA THR A 140 11.14 -22.92 2.35
C THR A 140 10.76 -24.27 2.96
N LEU A 141 9.56 -24.79 2.62
CA LEU A 141 9.11 -26.15 2.97
C LEU A 141 10.11 -27.25 2.55
N ALA A 142 10.97 -27.02 1.55
CA ALA A 142 12.01 -27.96 1.14
C ALA A 142 13.13 -28.13 2.19
N ASP A 143 13.45 -27.07 2.95
CA ASP A 143 14.44 -27.14 4.04
C ASP A 143 13.94 -27.98 5.22
N PHE A 144 12.62 -27.98 5.46
CA PHE A 144 11.97 -28.82 6.47
C PHE A 144 12.08 -30.32 6.15
N TYR A 145 12.08 -30.69 4.87
CA TYR A 145 12.27 -32.08 4.43
C TYR A 145 13.75 -32.48 4.29
N ALA A 146 14.65 -31.52 4.06
CA ALA A 146 16.08 -31.76 3.91
C ALA A 146 16.88 -31.81 5.23
N MET A 147 16.33 -31.37 6.37
CA MET A 147 17.03 -31.41 7.67
C MET A 147 17.06 -32.81 8.35
N ARG A 148 16.36 -33.82 7.82
CA ARG A 148 16.35 -35.18 8.41
C ARG A 148 17.59 -36.08 8.18
N PRO A 149 18.51 -35.90 7.22
CA PRO A 149 19.64 -36.83 7.08
C PRO A 149 20.90 -36.46 7.88
N HIS A 150 21.06 -35.23 8.38
CA HIS A 150 22.37 -34.80 8.92
C HIS A 150 22.60 -35.04 10.42
N GLN A 151 21.65 -35.60 11.18
CA GLN A 151 21.91 -36.00 12.56
C GLN A 151 22.65 -37.35 12.71
N GLN A 152 22.90 -38.11 11.65
CA GLN A 152 23.58 -39.43 11.75
C GLN A 152 25.04 -39.46 11.28
N ALA A 153 25.55 -38.44 10.56
CA ALA A 153 26.92 -38.48 10.02
C ALA A 153 28.01 -38.11 11.05
N HIS A 154 27.64 -37.52 12.19
CA HIS A 154 28.59 -37.06 13.21
C HIS A 154 29.17 -38.19 14.10
N TYR A 155 28.82 -39.46 13.83
CA TYR A 155 29.25 -40.62 14.65
C TYR A 155 30.34 -41.52 14.03
N LEU A 156 30.77 -41.33 12.77
CA LEU A 156 31.61 -42.36 12.11
C LEU A 156 32.97 -41.94 11.53
N PHE A 157 33.35 -40.66 11.48
CA PHE A 157 34.64 -40.26 10.87
C PHE A 157 35.72 -39.77 11.85
N GLY A 158 35.46 -39.82 13.16
CA GLY A 158 36.46 -39.54 14.17
C GLY A 158 37.25 -40.79 14.56
N ARG A 159 38.31 -41.15 13.79
CA ARG A 159 39.61 -41.65 14.31
C ARG A 159 40.46 -42.35 13.23
N LYS A 160 41.69 -41.84 13.07
CA LYS A 160 42.94 -42.51 12.67
C LYS A 160 43.21 -42.66 11.16
N SER A 161 44.16 -41.87 10.64
CA SER A 161 45.55 -42.34 10.44
C SER A 161 46.32 -41.37 9.52
N GLU A 162 46.79 -40.26 10.08
CA GLU A 162 47.99 -39.59 9.56
C GLU A 162 49.18 -40.50 9.81
N LYS A 163 49.70 -41.13 8.75
CA LYS A 163 51.09 -41.63 8.56
C LYS A 163 51.09 -42.63 7.41
N SER A 164 51.61 -42.22 6.25
CA SER A 164 52.60 -42.96 5.44
C SER A 164 52.61 -42.47 3.97
N GLU A 165 53.80 -42.02 3.55
CA GLU A 165 54.39 -42.32 2.23
C GLU A 165 53.80 -41.67 0.96
N ASN A 166 54.46 -40.63 0.46
CA ASN A 166 55.29 -40.73 -0.76
C ASN A 166 55.80 -39.36 -1.22
N LEU A 167 57.02 -39.02 -0.81
CA LEU A 167 57.91 -38.15 -1.57
C LEU A 167 58.95 -39.06 -2.24
N LEU A 168 58.69 -39.41 -3.50
CA LEU A 168 59.65 -39.99 -4.44
C LEU A 168 59.83 -38.97 -5.56
N ASN A 169 60.96 -38.27 -5.55
CA ASN A 169 61.53 -37.59 -6.71
C ASN A 169 63.04 -37.89 -6.70
N VAL A 170 63.46 -38.73 -7.64
CA VAL A 170 64.82 -38.81 -8.21
C VAL A 170 64.68 -38.43 -9.67
#